data_AF-A0A420R9C1-F1
#
_entry.id   AF-A0A420R9C1-F1
#
_cell.length_a   1.000
_cell.length_b   1.000
_cell.length_c   1.000
_cell.angle_alpha   90.00
_cell.angle_beta   90.00
_cell.angle_gamma   90.00
#
_symmetry.space_group_name_H-M   'P 1'
#
loop_
_entity.id
_entity.type
_entity.pdbx_description
1 polymer ?
#
loop_
_entity_poly.entity_id
_entity_poly.type
_entity_poly.pdbx_seq_one_letter_code
_entity_poly.pdbx_strand_id
1 'polypeptide(L)'
;MVVTGERRWRASKLAGKVEIPAVVTELTDQEIVAVQLIENLQREDLSPIEVAEGYRKLQQEFDLTQEAVAETVGKSKQTVSDFLKVLEMPAEFQRLLSEKLVRGAADLNALWRANGKQPDRVAALIAGATQDSPITRVMIRSITNPDPVDTPWDGTGSPAGRTPPSDPSATNPGPNGGAVTPPPTETGSGSGSNGEGSTPGAAPKGKPGAGESGKVSSGNELVYTISTAQKNGDWIAT
;
A
#
# COMPACT_ATOMS: atom_id res chain seq x y z
N MET A 1 13.34 28.53 7.36
CA MET A 1 14.06 27.42 6.65
C MET A 1 13.22 26.84 5.50
N VAL A 2 13.83 26.31 4.42
CA VAL A 2 13.14 25.51 3.38
C VAL A 2 13.16 24.04 3.79
N VAL A 3 12.00 23.40 3.93
CA VAL A 3 11.92 22.00 4.38
C VAL A 3 11.68 21.02 3.24
N THR A 4 10.98 21.44 2.18
CA THR A 4 10.85 20.67 0.95
C THR A 4 11.03 21.56 -0.28
N GLY A 5 11.48 20.97 -1.39
CA GLY A 5 11.61 21.67 -2.67
C GLY A 5 12.91 22.46 -2.87
N GLU A 6 13.98 22.13 -2.15
CA GLU A 6 15.30 22.78 -2.24
C GLU A 6 15.82 22.88 -3.69
N ARG A 7 15.59 21.85 -4.51
CA ARG A 7 15.98 21.87 -5.94
C ARG A 7 15.26 22.97 -6.72
N ARG A 8 13.96 23.19 -6.47
CA ARG A 8 13.17 24.24 -7.13
C ARG A 8 13.56 25.63 -6.63
N TRP A 9 13.82 25.77 -5.33
CA TRP A 9 14.34 27.01 -4.77
C TRP A 9 15.65 27.39 -5.44
N ARG A 10 16.61 26.45 -5.53
CA ARG A 10 17.89 26.66 -6.22
C ARG A 10 17.72 26.99 -7.69
N ALA A 11 16.86 26.27 -8.42
CA ALA A 11 16.59 26.55 -9.83
C ALA A 11 15.96 27.94 -10.04
N SER A 12 15.05 28.36 -9.17
CA SER A 12 14.41 29.67 -9.23
C SER A 12 15.41 30.79 -8.94
N LYS A 13 16.33 30.56 -8.00
CA LYS A 13 17.45 31.45 -7.72
C LYS A 13 18.38 31.60 -8.93
N LEU A 14 18.72 30.50 -9.59
CA LEU A 14 19.51 30.51 -10.82
C LEU A 14 18.78 31.20 -11.99
N ALA A 15 17.46 31.07 -12.05
CA ALA A 15 16.62 31.74 -13.04
C ALA A 15 16.36 33.23 -12.73
N GLY A 16 16.97 33.79 -11.68
CA GLY A 16 16.83 35.19 -11.31
C GLY A 16 15.43 35.58 -10.83
N LYS A 17 14.60 34.61 -10.40
CA LYS A 17 13.28 34.91 -9.86
C LYS A 17 13.42 35.59 -8.50
N VAL A 18 12.81 36.77 -8.39
CA VAL A 18 12.79 37.55 -7.14
C VAL A 18 11.80 36.96 -6.13
N GLU A 19 10.71 36.35 -6.63
CA GLU A 19 9.67 35.73 -5.82
C GLU A 19 9.32 34.34 -6.35
N ILE A 20 8.98 33.43 -5.43
CA ILE A 20 8.49 32.10 -5.73
C ILE A 20 7.25 31.80 -4.88
N PRO A 21 6.26 31.08 -5.43
CA PRO A 21 5.14 30.60 -4.62
C PRO A 21 5.66 29.61 -3.58
N ALA A 22 5.22 29.78 -2.33
CA ALA A 22 5.53 28.89 -1.22
C ALA A 22 4.33 28.78 -0.29
N VAL A 23 4.17 27.61 0.32
CA VAL A 23 3.26 27.38 1.44
C VAL A 23 4.04 27.63 2.72
N VAL A 24 3.57 28.54 3.56
CA VAL A 24 4.17 28.79 4.87
C VAL A 24 3.43 27.96 5.90
N THR A 25 4.16 27.17 6.68
CA THR A 25 3.60 26.31 7.71
C THR A 25 4.46 26.44 8.97
N GLU A 26 3.80 26.53 10.12
CA GLU A 26 4.50 26.42 11.39
C GLU A 26 4.63 24.94 11.73
N LEU A 27 5.87 24.46 11.82
CA LEU A 27 6.21 23.09 12.17
C LEU A 27 7.21 23.13 13.31
N THR A 28 7.07 22.20 14.24
CA THR A 28 8.06 21.90 15.26
C THR A 28 9.30 21.23 14.64
N ASP A 29 10.43 21.28 15.33
CA ASP A 29 11.65 20.60 14.88
C ASP A 29 11.42 19.11 14.59
N GLN A 30 10.58 18.44 15.39
CA GLN A 30 10.20 17.05 15.15
C GLN A 30 9.38 16.90 13.85
N GLU A 31 8.36 17.73 13.63
CA GLU A 31 7.56 17.68 12.40
C GLU A 31 8.40 17.96 11.15
N ILE A 32 9.40 18.83 11.24
CA ILE A 32 10.35 19.08 10.14
C ILE A 32 11.10 17.80 9.77
N VAL A 33 11.63 17.08 10.77
CA VAL A 33 12.34 15.81 10.53
C VAL A 33 11.39 14.77 9.94
N ALA A 34 10.13 14.72 10.39
CA ALA A 34 9.12 13.80 9.87
C ALA A 34 8.85 14.06 8.38
N VAL A 35 8.62 15.31 7.99
CA VAL A 35 8.37 15.70 6.59
C VAL A 35 9.56 15.33 5.70
N GLN A 36 10.79 15.59 6.16
CA GLN A 36 12.00 15.21 5.42
C GLN A 36 12.15 13.69 5.28
N LEU A 37 11.79 12.92 6.31
CA LEU A 37 11.84 11.47 6.26
C LEU A 37 10.81 10.90 5.28
N ILE A 38 9.58 11.44 5.30
CA ILE A 38 8.50 11.03 4.40
C ILE A 38 8.86 11.32 2.94
N GLU A 39 9.41 12.51 2.64
CA GLU A 39 9.84 12.85 1.27
C GLU A 39 10.94 11.91 0.77
N ASN A 40 11.93 11.63 1.62
CA ASN A 40 12.97 10.65 1.28
C ASN A 40 12.39 9.27 1.02
N LEU A 41 11.38 8.85 1.80
CA LEU A 41 10.72 7.55 1.69
C LEU A 41 9.83 7.43 0.44
N GLN A 42 9.40 8.54 -0.15
CA GLN A 42 8.61 8.58 -1.38
C GLN A 42 9.47 8.51 -2.66
N ARG A 43 10.79 8.40 -2.53
CA ARG A 43 11.70 8.21 -3.67
C ARG A 43 11.45 6.87 -4.37
N GLU A 44 11.41 6.89 -5.70
CA GLU A 44 11.16 5.70 -6.51
C GLU A 44 12.33 4.70 -6.54
N ASP A 45 13.53 5.13 -6.15
CA ASP A 45 14.78 4.36 -6.26
C ASP A 45 15.21 3.65 -4.97
N LEU A 46 14.35 3.62 -3.93
CA LEU A 46 14.67 2.93 -2.68
C LEU A 46 14.66 1.42 -2.81
N SER A 47 15.65 0.77 -2.21
CA SER A 47 15.62 -0.66 -2.01
C SER A 47 14.52 -1.04 -1.01
N PRO A 48 13.96 -2.25 -1.11
CA PRO A 48 12.92 -2.69 -0.17
C PRO A 48 13.35 -2.66 1.30
N ILE A 49 14.64 -2.83 1.58
CA ILE A 49 15.18 -2.77 2.95
C ILE A 49 15.20 -1.33 3.44
N GLU A 50 15.65 -0.38 2.62
CA GLU A 50 15.60 1.06 2.98
C GLU A 50 14.17 1.54 3.24
N VAL A 51 13.19 1.04 2.46
CA VAL A 51 11.76 1.34 2.71
C VAL A 51 11.34 0.82 4.08
N ALA A 52 11.70 -0.42 4.43
CA ALA A 52 11.37 -0.99 5.74
C ALA A 52 12.03 -0.21 6.89
N GLU A 53 13.30 0.18 6.72
CA GLU A 53 14.03 1.00 7.69
C GLU A 53 13.39 2.40 7.85
N GLY A 54 12.94 3.00 6.76
CA GLY A 54 12.17 4.25 6.77
C GLY A 54 10.87 4.12 7.58
N TYR A 55 10.10 3.05 7.40
CA TYR A 55 8.92 2.78 8.22
C TYR A 55 9.28 2.62 9.70
N ARG A 56 10.32 1.84 10.03
CA ARG A 56 10.76 1.66 11.42
C ARG A 56 11.18 2.97 12.06
N LYS A 57 11.90 3.81 11.32
CA LYS A 57 12.34 5.13 11.77
C LYS A 57 11.15 6.06 12.04
N LEU A 58 10.14 6.05 11.16
CA LEU A 58 8.89 6.78 11.40
C LEU A 58 8.17 6.34 12.67
N GLN A 59 8.18 5.05 13.00
CA GLN A 59 7.59 4.55 14.25
C GLN A 59 8.38 4.97 15.48
N GLN A 60 9.72 4.91 15.42
CA GLN A 60 10.57 5.13 16.59
C GLN A 60 10.81 6.60 16.91
N GLU A 61 10.92 7.46 15.90
CA GLU A 61 11.22 8.88 16.11
C GLU A 61 9.97 9.73 16.39
N PHE A 62 8.79 9.23 15.98
CA PHE A 62 7.51 9.96 16.07
C PHE A 62 6.42 9.19 16.80
N ASP A 63 6.77 8.07 17.47
CA ASP A 63 5.84 7.19 18.19
C ASP A 63 4.59 6.78 17.37
N LEU A 64 4.76 6.65 16.05
CA LEU A 64 3.66 6.35 15.14
C LEU A 64 3.30 4.86 15.16
N THR A 65 1.99 4.59 15.21
CA THR A 65 1.48 3.24 15.00
C THR A 65 1.65 2.80 13.54
N GLN A 66 1.60 1.50 13.27
CA GLN A 66 1.65 0.98 11.88
C GLN A 66 0.52 1.56 11.01
N GLU A 67 -0.64 1.86 11.60
CA GLU A 67 -1.77 2.48 10.90
C GLU A 67 -1.44 3.91 10.48
N ALA A 68 -0.90 4.71 11.41
CA ALA A 68 -0.53 6.09 11.15
C ALA A 68 0.60 6.21 10.12
N VAL A 69 1.60 5.31 10.18
CA VAL A 69 2.66 5.24 9.14
C VAL A 69 2.04 4.92 7.78
N ALA A 70 1.13 3.95 7.73
CA ALA A 70 0.47 3.55 6.48
C ALA A 70 -0.34 4.68 5.84
N GLU A 71 -1.12 5.42 6.65
CA GLU A 71 -1.84 6.61 6.21
C GLU A 71 -0.88 7.67 5.67
N THR A 72 0.19 7.97 6.42
CA THR A 72 1.19 8.98 6.07
C THR A 72 1.90 8.68 4.75
N VAL A 73 2.21 7.41 4.47
CA VAL A 73 2.93 6.99 3.27
C VAL A 73 2.02 6.52 2.13
N GLY A 74 0.69 6.59 2.31
CA GLY A 74 -0.30 6.18 1.30
C GLY A 74 -0.26 4.68 0.98
N LYS A 75 -0.01 3.83 1.98
CA LYS A 75 0.03 2.35 1.86
C LYS A 75 -1.00 1.72 2.79
N SER A 76 -1.21 0.41 2.66
CA SER A 76 -2.01 -0.33 3.63
C SER A 76 -1.19 -0.64 4.88
N LYS A 77 -1.84 -0.69 6.04
CA LYS A 77 -1.24 -1.17 7.30
C LYS A 77 -0.58 -2.54 7.14
N GLN A 78 -1.21 -3.42 6.38
CA GLN A 78 -0.66 -4.75 6.08
C GLN A 78 0.69 -4.67 5.36
N THR A 79 0.81 -3.80 4.35
CA THR A 79 2.08 -3.56 3.66
C THR A 79 3.15 -3.05 4.63
N VAL A 80 2.85 -2.04 5.44
CA VAL A 80 3.81 -1.54 6.45
C VAL A 80 4.25 -2.64 7.40
N SER A 81 3.30 -3.42 7.94
CA SER A 81 3.57 -4.59 8.78
C SER A 81 4.45 -5.62 8.09
N ASP A 82 4.21 -5.87 6.81
CA ASP A 82 4.97 -6.85 6.05
C ASP A 82 6.42 -6.43 5.83
N PHE A 83 6.67 -5.16 5.51
CA PHE A 83 8.03 -4.62 5.39
C PHE A 83 8.77 -4.61 6.72
N LEU A 84 8.11 -4.23 7.83
CA LEU A 84 8.74 -4.24 9.15
C LEU A 84 9.22 -5.64 9.57
N LYS A 85 8.44 -6.69 9.26
CA LYS A 85 8.84 -8.09 9.53
C LYS A 85 10.07 -8.52 8.76
N VAL A 86 10.33 -7.95 7.56
CA VAL A 86 11.53 -8.27 6.79
C VAL A 86 12.79 -7.91 7.56
N LEU A 87 12.77 -6.82 8.34
CA LEU A 87 13.92 -6.40 9.15
C LEU A 87 14.27 -7.37 10.27
N GLU A 88 13.32 -8.22 10.69
CA GLU A 88 13.50 -9.22 11.73
C GLU A 88 14.07 -10.54 11.16
N MET A 89 14.11 -10.68 9.84
CA MET A 89 14.55 -11.92 9.19
C MET A 89 16.07 -12.03 9.11
N PRO A 90 16.62 -13.26 9.03
CA PRO A 90 18.03 -13.46 8.70
C PRO A 90 18.42 -12.83 7.35
N ALA A 91 19.69 -12.46 7.22
CA ALA A 91 20.22 -11.78 6.03
C ALA A 91 19.96 -12.56 4.72
N GLU A 92 19.95 -13.89 4.77
CA GLU A 92 19.66 -14.74 3.60
C GLU A 92 18.26 -14.48 3.01
N PHE A 93 17.26 -14.21 3.86
CA PHE A 93 15.88 -13.93 3.43
C PHE A 93 15.75 -12.48 2.96
N GLN A 94 16.37 -11.53 3.67
CA GLN A 94 16.40 -10.13 3.24
C GLN A 94 17.01 -9.98 1.84
N ARG A 95 18.08 -10.76 1.57
CA ARG A 95 18.75 -10.80 0.26
C ARG A 95 17.78 -11.18 -0.87
N LEU A 96 16.87 -12.12 -0.64
CA LEU A 96 15.90 -12.52 -1.68
C LEU A 96 15.05 -11.34 -2.15
N LEU A 97 14.69 -10.44 -1.24
CA LEU A 97 13.89 -9.26 -1.59
C LEU A 97 14.74 -8.17 -2.25
N SER A 98 15.97 -7.92 -1.76
CA SER A 98 16.87 -6.93 -2.38
C SER A 98 17.29 -7.33 -3.79
N GLU A 99 17.53 -8.62 -4.03
CA GLU A 99 17.91 -9.18 -5.33
C GLU A 99 16.70 -9.45 -6.25
N LYS A 100 15.49 -9.11 -5.80
CA LYS A 100 14.21 -9.32 -6.53
C LYS A 100 13.94 -10.79 -6.88
N LEU A 101 14.47 -11.72 -6.09
CA LEU A 101 14.22 -13.16 -6.19
C LEU A 101 12.85 -13.56 -5.63
N VAL A 102 12.19 -12.66 -4.89
CA VAL A 102 10.78 -12.75 -4.49
C VAL A 102 10.06 -11.48 -4.93
N ARG A 103 8.75 -11.58 -5.21
CA ARG A 103 7.98 -10.44 -5.74
C ARG A 103 7.82 -9.27 -4.75
N GLY A 104 7.85 -9.54 -3.45
CA GLY A 104 7.63 -8.51 -2.43
C GLY A 104 7.64 -9.06 -1.01
N ALA A 105 7.55 -8.17 -0.03
CA ALA A 105 7.61 -8.49 1.39
C ALA A 105 6.55 -9.51 1.83
N ALA A 106 5.33 -9.45 1.29
CA ALA A 106 4.28 -10.41 1.63
C ALA A 106 4.64 -11.87 1.22
N ASP A 107 5.22 -12.06 0.04
CA ASP A 107 5.65 -13.37 -0.43
C ASP A 107 6.86 -13.86 0.37
N LEU A 108 7.80 -12.96 0.69
CA LEU A 108 8.93 -13.27 1.59
C LEU A 108 8.44 -13.72 2.97
N ASN A 109 7.47 -13.01 3.55
CA ASN A 109 6.87 -13.35 4.84
C ASN A 109 6.17 -14.72 4.80
N ALA A 110 5.55 -15.09 3.67
CA ALA A 110 4.97 -16.42 3.50
C ALA A 110 6.06 -17.50 3.43
N LEU A 111 7.13 -17.26 2.68
CA LEU A 111 8.28 -18.17 2.58
C LEU A 111 8.97 -18.37 3.93
N TRP A 112 9.20 -17.29 4.70
CA TRP A 112 9.82 -17.37 6.03
C TRP A 112 8.97 -18.16 7.02
N ARG A 113 7.64 -18.01 7.00
CA ARG A 113 6.73 -18.84 7.79
C ARG A 113 6.78 -20.32 7.38
N ALA A 114 6.88 -20.59 6.08
CA ALA A 114 7.02 -21.96 5.57
C ALA A 114 8.35 -22.59 6.00
N ASN A 115 9.42 -21.80 6.14
CA ASN A 115 10.74 -22.27 6.57
C ASN A 115 10.69 -22.93 7.96
N GLY A 116 9.90 -22.39 8.89
CA GLY A 116 9.72 -22.99 10.21
C GLY A 116 8.99 -24.35 10.20
N LYS A 117 8.33 -24.72 9.10
CA LYS A 117 7.59 -25.98 8.95
C LYS A 117 8.33 -26.99 8.07
N GLN A 118 8.95 -26.51 6.99
CA GLN A 118 9.59 -27.34 5.96
C GLN A 118 10.91 -26.68 5.50
N PRO A 119 11.93 -26.63 6.38
CA PRO A 119 13.17 -25.91 6.12
C PRO A 119 13.92 -26.45 4.90
N ASP A 120 13.97 -27.77 4.71
CA ASP A 120 14.69 -28.39 3.59
C ASP A 120 14.10 -27.99 2.22
N ARG A 121 12.77 -27.91 2.12
CA ARG A 121 12.09 -27.50 0.88
C ARG A 121 12.27 -26.01 0.60
N VAL A 122 12.26 -25.18 1.64
CA VAL A 122 12.56 -23.75 1.50
C VAL A 122 14.01 -23.53 1.09
N ALA A 123 14.95 -24.23 1.72
CA ALA A 123 16.37 -24.17 1.36
C ALA A 123 16.61 -24.58 -0.10
N ALA A 124 15.93 -25.64 -0.57
CA ALA A 124 16.00 -26.04 -1.98
C ALA A 124 15.46 -24.97 -2.93
N LEU A 125 14.34 -24.32 -2.61
CA LEU A 125 13.84 -23.19 -3.41
C LEU A 125 14.81 -22.02 -3.42
N ILE A 126 15.38 -21.66 -2.26
CA ILE A 126 16.34 -20.56 -2.14
C ILE A 126 17.60 -20.85 -2.96
N ALA A 127 18.11 -22.08 -2.93
CA ALA A 127 19.29 -22.49 -3.68
C ALA A 127 19.07 -22.48 -5.20
N GLY A 128 17.84 -22.77 -5.66
CA GLY A 128 17.47 -22.74 -7.08
C GLY A 128 17.03 -21.37 -7.60
N ALA A 129 16.82 -20.39 -6.72
CA ALA A 129 16.29 -19.08 -7.10
C ALA A 129 17.32 -18.25 -7.85
N THR A 130 16.92 -17.70 -8.99
CA THR A 130 17.73 -16.79 -9.82
C THR A 130 16.87 -15.63 -10.30
N GLN A 131 17.48 -14.60 -10.92
CA GLN A 131 16.71 -13.49 -11.48
C GLN A 131 15.79 -13.93 -12.62
N ASP A 132 16.19 -14.94 -13.40
CA ASP A 132 15.38 -15.51 -14.48
C ASP A 132 14.31 -16.49 -13.97
N SER A 133 14.53 -17.08 -12.80
CA SER A 133 13.60 -18.00 -12.14
C SER A 133 13.38 -17.60 -10.67
N PRO A 134 12.61 -16.52 -10.42
CA PRO A 134 12.35 -16.07 -9.06
C PRO A 134 11.35 -16.98 -8.36
N ILE A 135 11.39 -16.98 -7.03
CA ILE A 135 10.45 -17.69 -6.18
C ILE A 135 9.08 -17.03 -6.32
N THR A 136 8.11 -17.79 -6.83
CA THR A 136 6.74 -17.31 -7.02
C THR A 136 5.83 -17.69 -5.86
N ARG A 137 4.72 -16.96 -5.70
CA ARG A 137 3.66 -17.29 -4.75
C ARG A 137 3.11 -18.72 -4.91
N VAL A 138 3.08 -19.23 -6.14
CA VAL A 138 2.64 -20.61 -6.43
C VAL A 138 3.61 -21.62 -5.81
N MET A 139 4.92 -21.41 -5.97
CA MET A 139 5.96 -22.25 -5.36
C MET A 139 5.90 -22.19 -3.83
N ILE A 140 5.64 -21.02 -3.24
CA ILE A 140 5.50 -20.89 -1.78
C ILE A 140 4.25 -21.64 -1.28
N ARG A 141 3.15 -21.57 -2.04
CA ARG A 141 1.89 -22.25 -1.70
C ARG A 141 2.04 -23.77 -1.72
N SER A 142 2.78 -24.34 -2.67
CA SER A 142 2.99 -25.79 -2.76
C SER A 142 3.86 -26.37 -1.64
N ILE A 143 4.64 -25.53 -0.94
CA ILE A 143 5.28 -25.90 0.32
C ILE A 143 4.25 -25.93 1.45
N THR A 144 3.43 -24.87 1.54
CA THR A 144 2.53 -24.65 2.67
C THR A 144 1.34 -25.62 2.69
N ASN A 145 0.77 -25.91 1.53
CA ASN A 145 -0.26 -26.91 1.30
C ASN A 145 0.20 -27.82 0.15
N PRO A 146 0.80 -28.99 0.42
CA PRO A 146 1.02 -29.97 -0.63
C PRO A 146 -0.34 -30.41 -1.19
N ASP A 147 -0.49 -30.42 -2.51
CA ASP A 147 -1.68 -31.01 -3.13
C ASP A 147 -1.78 -32.50 -2.71
N PRO A 148 -2.98 -33.04 -2.47
CA PRO A 148 -3.16 -34.43 -2.02
C PRO A 148 -2.69 -35.50 -3.05
N VAL A 149 -2.16 -35.08 -4.19
CA VAL A 149 -1.75 -35.94 -5.32
C VAL A 149 -0.45 -36.70 -5.06
N ASP A 150 0.35 -36.31 -4.07
CA ASP A 150 1.61 -37.02 -3.71
C ASP A 150 1.42 -38.18 -2.73
N THR A 151 0.17 -38.50 -2.34
CA THR A 151 -0.08 -39.75 -1.62
C THR A 151 -0.03 -40.88 -2.65
N PRO A 152 0.86 -41.88 -2.53
CA PRO A 152 0.78 -43.07 -3.37
C PRO A 152 -0.65 -43.61 -3.26
N TRP A 153 -1.33 -43.76 -4.39
CA TRP A 153 -2.64 -44.41 -4.43
C TRP A 153 -2.47 -45.82 -3.83
N ASP A 154 -2.95 -46.02 -2.60
CA ASP A 154 -2.79 -47.27 -1.84
C ASP A 154 -3.83 -48.34 -2.22
N GLY A 155 -4.70 -48.04 -3.19
CA GLY A 155 -5.72 -48.96 -3.69
C GLY A 155 -6.82 -49.28 -2.68
N THR A 156 -6.85 -48.63 -1.51
CA THR A 156 -7.79 -48.96 -0.43
C THR A 156 -8.44 -47.70 0.15
N GLY A 157 -9.18 -46.97 -0.67
CA GLY A 157 -10.03 -45.88 -0.15
C GLY A 157 -10.83 -45.16 -1.23
N SER A 158 -12.12 -45.50 -1.35
CA SER A 158 -13.08 -44.67 -2.08
C SER A 158 -13.12 -43.26 -1.49
N PRO A 159 -12.97 -42.18 -2.28
CA PRO A 159 -13.32 -40.86 -1.79
C PRO A 159 -14.84 -40.79 -1.67
N ALA A 160 -15.34 -40.85 -0.43
CA ALA A 160 -16.73 -40.56 -0.14
C ALA A 160 -17.05 -39.11 -0.56
N GLY A 161 -18.08 -38.96 -1.40
CA GLY A 161 -18.86 -37.73 -1.46
C GLY A 161 -18.34 -36.63 -2.38
N ARG A 162 -18.38 -36.85 -3.69
CA ARG A 162 -18.81 -35.82 -4.64
C ARG A 162 -19.66 -36.49 -5.71
N THR A 163 -20.97 -36.35 -5.62
CA THR A 163 -21.87 -36.65 -6.74
C THR A 163 -21.49 -35.72 -7.89
N PRO A 164 -21.12 -36.22 -9.07
CA PRO A 164 -20.99 -35.37 -10.25
C PRO A 164 -22.37 -34.78 -10.58
N PRO A 165 -22.46 -33.54 -11.10
CA PRO A 165 -23.72 -33.07 -11.65
C PRO A 165 -24.16 -34.04 -12.75
N SER A 166 -25.36 -34.56 -12.63
CA SER A 166 -25.99 -35.41 -13.62
C SER A 166 -26.28 -34.60 -14.88
N ASP A 167 -25.45 -34.77 -15.91
CA ASP A 167 -25.78 -34.39 -17.28
C ASP A 167 -26.85 -35.37 -17.83
N PRO A 168 -28.05 -34.90 -18.23
CA PRO A 168 -28.94 -35.71 -19.03
C PRO A 168 -28.43 -35.72 -20.48
N SER A 169 -27.83 -36.85 -20.86
CA SER A 169 -27.50 -37.20 -22.24
C SER A 169 -28.65 -36.92 -23.21
N ALA A 170 -28.43 -36.04 -24.19
CA ALA A 170 -29.09 -36.11 -25.49
C ALA A 170 -28.19 -35.53 -26.59
N THR A 171 -27.49 -36.46 -27.26
CA THR A 171 -27.38 -36.55 -28.72
C THR A 171 -27.02 -35.29 -29.51
N ASN A 172 -25.76 -35.27 -29.97
CA ASN A 172 -25.29 -34.45 -31.06
C ASN A 172 -25.90 -34.96 -32.39
N PRO A 173 -26.44 -34.08 -33.24
CA PRO A 173 -26.15 -34.21 -34.67
C PRO A 173 -25.61 -32.89 -35.24
N GLY A 174 -24.69 -33.04 -36.20
CA GLY A 174 -23.88 -31.99 -36.79
C GLY A 174 -24.62 -30.94 -37.66
N PRO A 175 -23.85 -30.13 -38.41
CA PRO A 175 -24.14 -28.72 -38.63
C PRO A 175 -24.90 -28.48 -39.94
N ASN A 176 -25.84 -27.52 -39.94
CA ASN A 176 -26.08 -26.71 -41.14
C ASN A 176 -26.86 -25.42 -40.86
N GLY A 177 -26.31 -24.31 -41.36
CA GLY A 177 -26.98 -23.22 -42.07
C GLY A 177 -28.18 -22.49 -41.46
N GLY A 178 -28.07 -21.16 -41.37
CA GLY A 178 -29.26 -20.29 -41.42
C GLY A 178 -29.11 -18.98 -40.66
N ALA A 179 -29.02 -17.88 -41.41
CA ALA A 179 -28.98 -16.51 -40.93
C ALA A 179 -30.27 -16.05 -40.20
N VAL A 180 -30.20 -14.90 -39.51
CA VAL A 180 -31.07 -13.70 -39.69
C VAL A 180 -31.31 -12.90 -38.37
N THR A 181 -30.65 -11.73 -38.29
CA THR A 181 -31.02 -10.40 -37.73
C THR A 181 -31.20 -10.08 -36.22
N PRO A 182 -31.00 -8.79 -35.82
CA PRO A 182 -30.64 -8.34 -34.45
C PRO A 182 -31.83 -7.69 -33.67
N PRO A 183 -31.64 -7.15 -32.43
CA PRO A 183 -32.66 -7.08 -31.39
C PRO A 183 -33.49 -5.77 -31.39
N PRO A 184 -34.62 -5.71 -30.65
CA PRO A 184 -35.24 -4.44 -30.31
C PRO A 184 -34.76 -3.92 -28.94
N THR A 185 -34.39 -2.65 -28.94
CA THR A 185 -34.29 -1.75 -27.80
C THR A 185 -35.69 -1.36 -27.33
N GLU A 186 -35.97 -1.40 -26.03
CA GLU A 186 -37.01 -0.55 -25.44
C GLU A 186 -36.52 0.14 -24.17
N THR A 187 -36.69 1.45 -24.22
CA THR A 187 -36.61 2.48 -23.20
C THR A 187 -37.95 2.62 -22.47
N GLY A 188 -37.93 2.97 -21.18
CA GLY A 188 -39.08 3.53 -20.47
C GLY A 188 -39.01 3.29 -18.95
N SER A 189 -38.56 4.23 -18.11
CA SER A 189 -39.25 5.45 -17.65
C SER A 189 -40.23 5.22 -16.49
N GLY A 190 -40.05 5.98 -15.40
CA GLY A 190 -41.04 6.22 -14.34
C GLY A 190 -40.46 6.03 -12.93
N SER A 191 -39.96 7.06 -12.22
CA SER A 191 -40.58 8.30 -11.70
C SER A 191 -41.24 8.16 -10.32
N GLY A 192 -40.90 9.08 -9.42
CA GLY A 192 -41.66 9.48 -8.21
C GLY A 192 -40.85 9.34 -6.91
N SER A 193 -40.24 10.41 -6.37
CA SER A 193 -40.83 11.50 -5.53
C SER A 193 -41.29 10.98 -4.15
N ASN A 194 -41.18 11.63 -3.00
CA ASN A 194 -40.69 12.93 -2.51
C ASN A 194 -40.84 12.88 -0.96
N GLY A 195 -40.23 13.83 -0.23
CA GLY A 195 -40.61 14.19 1.15
C GLY A 195 -39.39 14.27 2.08
N GLU A 196 -38.79 15.45 2.28
CA GLU A 196 -39.14 16.43 3.34
C GLU A 196 -38.90 15.87 4.75
N GLY A 197 -38.15 16.47 5.68
CA GLY A 197 -37.47 17.76 5.76
C GLY A 197 -36.91 17.92 7.19
N SER A 198 -36.37 19.12 7.48
CA SER A 198 -36.06 19.70 8.81
C SER A 198 -34.58 19.77 9.22
N THR A 199 -34.06 20.99 9.11
CA THR A 199 -33.01 21.61 9.95
C THR A 199 -33.67 22.83 10.63
N PRO A 200 -33.05 23.58 11.58
CA PRO A 200 -31.84 23.34 12.37
C PRO A 200 -32.00 23.65 13.88
N GLY A 201 -31.03 23.26 14.72
CA GLY A 201 -31.02 23.55 16.16
C GLY A 201 -29.68 24.11 16.67
N ALA A 202 -29.63 25.43 16.77
CA ALA A 202 -28.97 26.29 17.77
C ALA A 202 -27.59 25.96 18.40
N ALA A 203 -26.69 26.95 18.25
CA ALA A 203 -25.53 27.21 19.11
C ALA A 203 -25.91 27.65 20.54
N PRO A 204 -24.92 27.76 21.45
CA PRO A 204 -24.82 29.01 22.20
C PRO A 204 -23.41 29.63 22.22
N LYS A 205 -23.44 30.95 22.37
CA LYS A 205 -22.34 31.91 22.45
C LYS A 205 -21.59 31.83 23.79
N GLY A 206 -20.29 32.11 23.77
CA GLY A 206 -19.51 32.56 24.93
C GLY A 206 -18.36 33.49 24.48
N LYS A 207 -18.38 34.74 24.94
CA LYS A 207 -17.31 35.77 24.94
C LYS A 207 -17.57 36.64 26.18
N PRO A 208 -16.63 37.48 26.67
CA PRO A 208 -15.17 37.44 26.63
C PRO A 208 -14.55 37.62 28.05
N GLY A 209 -13.24 37.41 28.20
CA GLY A 209 -12.50 37.78 29.41
C GLY A 209 -11.04 38.05 29.09
N ALA A 210 -10.63 39.31 29.21
CA ALA A 210 -9.26 39.79 29.07
C ALA A 210 -8.51 39.66 30.40
N GLY A 211 -7.20 39.40 30.36
CA GLY A 211 -6.34 39.46 31.55
C GLY A 211 -4.96 38.81 31.38
N GLU A 212 -4.00 39.63 30.93
CA GLU A 212 -2.57 39.65 31.30
C GLU A 212 -1.62 38.46 31.03
N SER A 213 -0.81 38.67 29.98
CA SER A 213 0.67 38.64 29.96
C SER A 213 1.43 37.59 30.79
N GLY A 214 1.85 36.53 30.10
CA GLY A 214 3.11 35.83 30.35
C GLY A 214 3.86 35.71 29.04
N LYS A 215 4.93 36.50 28.85
CA LYS A 215 5.88 36.33 27.75
C LYS A 215 6.57 34.98 27.93
N VAL A 216 6.30 34.02 27.05
CA VAL A 216 7.28 32.99 26.68
C VAL A 216 7.61 33.24 25.22
N SER A 217 8.72 33.93 24.99
CA SER A 217 9.29 34.05 23.65
C SER A 217 10.08 32.78 23.37
N SER A 218 9.48 31.84 22.67
CA SER A 218 10.23 30.93 21.81
C SER A 218 9.96 31.38 20.38
N GLY A 219 10.99 31.87 19.70
CA GLY A 219 10.89 32.29 18.31
C GLY A 219 10.53 31.09 17.45
N ASN A 220 9.26 30.99 17.06
CA ASN A 220 8.84 30.09 16.01
C ASN A 220 9.43 30.61 14.70
N GLU A 221 10.45 29.94 14.19
CA GLU A 221 10.98 30.18 12.86
C GLU A 221 9.91 29.74 11.85
N LEU A 222 9.40 30.66 11.04
CA LEU A 222 8.45 30.32 9.97
C LEU A 222 9.14 29.40 8.95
N VAL A 223 8.51 28.26 8.67
CA VAL A 223 9.06 27.23 7.79
C VAL A 223 8.33 27.27 6.44
N TYR A 224 9.10 27.19 5.36
CA TYR A 224 8.58 27.30 3.99
C TYR A 224 8.60 25.93 3.31
N THR A 225 7.44 25.53 2.79
CA THR A 225 7.20 24.34 1.97
C THR A 225 6.93 24.82 0.54
N ILE A 226 7.83 24.56 -0.41
CA ILE A 226 7.64 24.98 -1.81
C ILE A 226 6.88 23.86 -2.54
N SER A 227 5.55 23.89 -2.53
CA SER A 227 4.76 22.84 -3.19
C SER A 227 4.73 22.97 -4.72
N THR A 228 4.61 21.84 -5.40
CA THR A 228 3.94 21.74 -6.70
C THR A 228 2.46 22.06 -6.53
N ALA A 229 1.85 22.70 -7.54
CA ALA A 229 0.49 23.25 -7.49
C ALA A 229 -0.53 22.34 -6.78
N GLN A 230 -1.27 22.93 -5.82
CA GLN A 230 -2.47 22.30 -5.24
C GLN A 230 -3.56 22.19 -6.32
N LYS A 231 -4.09 20.99 -6.50
CA LYS A 231 -5.41 20.79 -7.13
C LYS A 231 -6.26 19.97 -6.16
N ASN A 232 -7.35 20.56 -5.67
CA ASN A 232 -8.36 19.91 -4.84
C ASN A 232 -7.87 19.31 -3.50
N GLY A 233 -6.90 19.93 -2.83
CA GLY A 233 -6.54 19.55 -1.45
C GLY A 233 -5.64 18.31 -1.31
N ASP A 234 -5.29 17.64 -2.41
CA ASP A 234 -4.35 16.53 -2.41
C ASP A 234 -2.94 16.97 -2.82
N TRP A 235 -1.93 16.43 -2.13
CA TRP A 235 -0.51 16.66 -2.40
C TRP A 235 -0.10 15.89 -3.66
N ILE A 236 0.14 16.61 -4.77
CA ILE A 236 0.64 16.00 -6.01
C ILE A 236 2.17 16.09 -6.03
N ALA A 237 2.86 14.99 -5.72
CA ALA A 237 4.28 14.85 -6.00
C ALA A 237 4.49 14.69 -7.52
N THR A 238 5.40 15.48 -8.10
CA THR A 238 5.94 15.27 -9.46
C THR A 238 7.44 15.45 -9.41
#